data_AF-A0A356FT04-F1
#
_entry.id   AF-A0A356FT04-F1
#
_cell.length_a   1.000
_cell.length_b   1.000
_cell.length_c   1.000
_cell.angle_alpha   90.00
_cell.angle_beta   90.00
_cell.angle_gamma   90.00
#
_symmetry.space_group_name_H-M   'P 1'
#
loop_
_entity.id
_entity.type
_entity.pdbx_description
1 polymer ?
#
loop_
_entity_poly.entity_id
_entity_poly.type
_entity_poly.pdbx_seq_one_letter_code
_entity_poly.pdbx_strand_id
1 'polypeptide(L)' 'PLDGVNLEPYVNQKITIAPHAALFWRANNGSSWCVRTPEAKLLFDSHGVQQPELYDMANDPYESTNLIDKRPQL' A
#
# COMPACT_ATOMS: atom_id res chain seq x y z
N PRO A 1 14.47 14.74 -9.72
CA PRO A 1 13.38 15.31 -8.89
C PRO A 1 13.16 14.38 -7.69
N LEU A 2 12.68 14.89 -6.55
CA LEU A 2 12.38 14.06 -5.38
C LEU A 2 10.90 13.68 -5.39
N ASP A 3 10.59 12.42 -5.11
CA ASP A 3 9.21 11.91 -5.05
C ASP A 3 8.54 12.17 -3.68
N GLY A 4 9.34 12.48 -2.65
CA GLY A 4 8.86 12.80 -1.30
C GLY A 4 8.29 14.21 -1.16
N VAL A 5 7.42 14.40 -0.17
CA VAL A 5 6.87 15.72 0.20
C VAL A 5 7.26 16.13 1.62
N ASN A 6 7.23 17.42 1.92
CA ASN A 6 7.45 17.92 3.28
C ASN A 6 6.26 17.55 4.19
N LEU A 7 6.52 16.84 5.28
CA LEU A 7 5.48 16.37 6.21
C LEU A 7 5.07 17.39 7.28
N GLU A 8 5.81 18.49 7.48
CA GLU A 8 5.47 19.51 8.49
C GLU A 8 4.00 19.97 8.45
N PRO A 9 3.41 20.36 7.30
CA PRO A 9 2.04 20.85 7.29
C PRO A 9 1.01 19.76 7.59
N TYR A 10 1.32 18.50 7.30
CA TYR A 10 0.45 17.36 7.58
C TYR A 10 0.43 17.02 9.08
N VAL A 11 1.61 16.96 9.70
CA VAL A 11 1.76 16.67 11.13
C VAL A 11 1.15 17.79 11.99
N ASN A 12 1.28 19.04 11.56
CA ASN A 12 0.69 20.19 12.24
C ASN A 12 -0.79 20.44 11.88
N GLN A 13 -1.45 19.48 11.22
CA GLN A 13 -2.88 19.53 10.85
C GLN A 13 -3.28 20.73 9.97
N LYS A 14 -2.31 21.39 9.32
CA LYS A 14 -2.56 22.43 8.32
C LYS A 14 -3.10 21.84 7.02
N ILE A 15 -2.75 20.58 6.73
CA ILE A 15 -3.28 19.75 5.65
C ILE A 15 -3.73 18.42 6.25
N THR A 16 -4.98 18.02 5.99
CA THR A 16 -5.60 16.83 6.59
C THR A 16 -5.76 15.66 5.63
N ILE A 17 -5.46 15.86 4.34
CA ILE A 17 -5.42 14.78 3.35
C ILE A 17 -4.09 14.02 3.44
N ALA A 18 -4.07 12.78 2.96
CA ALA A 18 -2.84 12.00 2.89
C ALA A 18 -1.76 12.72 2.03
N PRO A 19 -0.47 12.68 2.42
CA PRO A 19 0.61 13.31 1.67
C PRO A 19 0.87 12.68 0.31
N HIS A 20 0.46 11.43 0.12
CA HIS A 20 0.59 10.67 -1.11
C HIS A 20 -0.72 9.92 -1.41
N ALA A 21 -1.09 9.85 -2.69
CA ALA A 21 -2.22 9.02 -3.13
C ALA A 21 -1.89 7.53 -3.04
N ALA A 22 -0.62 7.17 -3.28
CA ALA A 22 -0.11 5.82 -3.17
C ALA A 22 1.35 5.81 -2.71
N LEU A 23 1.75 4.73 -2.05
CA LEU A 23 3.12 4.42 -1.65
C LEU A 23 3.58 3.14 -2.37
N PHE A 24 4.88 3.08 -2.67
CA PHE A 24 5.47 1.99 -3.45
C PHE A 24 6.66 1.40 -2.71
N TRP A 25 6.71 0.07 -2.64
CA TRP A 25 7.88 -0.67 -2.16
C TRP A 25 8.37 -1.61 -3.24
N ARG A 26 9.69 -1.79 -3.26
CA ARG A 26 10.39 -2.76 -4.10
C ARG A 26 11.47 -3.41 -3.26
N ALA A 27 11.46 -4.73 -3.20
CA ALA A 27 12.43 -5.56 -2.49
C ALA A 27 12.91 -6.69 -3.39
N ASN A 28 13.96 -7.41 -2.95
CA ASN A 28 14.46 -8.61 -3.65
C ASN A 28 14.74 -8.36 -5.15
N ASN A 29 15.46 -7.28 -5.46
CA ASN A 29 15.73 -6.85 -6.85
C ASN A 29 14.47 -6.64 -7.73
N GLY A 30 13.30 -6.48 -7.12
CA GLY A 30 12.01 -6.32 -7.80
C GLY A 30 11.17 -7.57 -7.89
N SER A 31 11.61 -8.70 -7.34
CA SER A 31 10.76 -9.89 -7.27
C SER A 31 9.67 -9.79 -6.20
N SER A 32 9.83 -8.93 -5.19
CA SER A 32 8.76 -8.57 -4.26
C SER A 32 8.46 -7.07 -4.36
N TRP A 33 7.19 -6.70 -4.35
CA TRP A 33 6.75 -5.30 -4.47
C TRP A 33 5.40 -5.09 -3.80
N CYS A 34 5.07 -3.84 -3.51
CA CYS A 34 3.80 -3.45 -2.92
C CYS A 34 3.37 -2.07 -3.41
N VAL A 35 2.08 -1.91 -3.65
CA VAL A 35 1.40 -0.62 -3.83
C VAL A 35 0.40 -0.45 -2.69
N ARG A 36 0.44 0.69 -1.99
CA ARG A 36 -0.46 0.98 -0.87
C ARG A 36 -1.17 2.31 -1.07
N THR A 37 -2.49 2.31 -0.98
CA THR A 37 -3.33 3.50 -0.79
C THR A 37 -3.79 3.55 0.67
N PRO A 38 -4.50 4.61 1.11
CA PRO A 38 -5.13 4.61 2.43
C PRO A 38 -6.12 3.43 2.62
N GLU A 39 -6.80 3.00 1.56
CA GLU A 39 -7.87 2.00 1.60
C GLU A 39 -7.40 0.57 1.30
N ALA A 40 -6.31 0.41 0.53
CA ALA A 40 -5.93 -0.89 0.00
C ALA A 40 -4.42 -1.11 -0.04
N LYS A 41 -4.03 -2.39 0.00
CA LYS A 41 -2.66 -2.82 -0.23
C LYS A 41 -2.65 -3.98 -1.22
N LEU A 42 -1.98 -3.78 -2.35
CA LEU A 42 -1.68 -4.82 -3.33
C LEU A 42 -0.22 -5.26 -3.13
N LEU A 43 -0.03 -6.49 -2.69
CA LEU A 43 1.26 -7.07 -2.34
C LEU A 43 1.58 -8.22 -3.30
N PHE A 44 2.81 -8.27 -3.77
CA PHE A 44 3.36 -9.48 -4.38
C PHE A 44 4.65 -9.85 -3.64
N ASP A 45 4.64 -10.98 -2.96
CA ASP A 45 5.83 -11.52 -2.31
C ASP A 45 6.36 -12.77 -3.04
N SER A 46 7.57 -12.66 -3.58
CA SER A 46 8.27 -13.76 -4.25
C SER A 46 8.61 -14.94 -3.32
N HIS A 47 8.49 -14.80 -2.00
CA HIS A 47 8.75 -15.87 -1.05
C HIS A 47 7.51 -16.74 -0.80
N GLY A 48 7.19 -17.60 -1.77
CA GLY A 48 6.22 -18.68 -1.58
C GLY A 48 4.79 -18.38 -2.02
N VAL A 49 4.49 -17.15 -2.44
CA VAL A 49 3.20 -16.79 -3.05
C VAL A 49 3.33 -16.78 -4.56
N GLN A 50 2.39 -17.43 -5.26
CA GLN A 50 2.39 -17.48 -6.73
C GLN A 50 1.57 -16.35 -7.37
N GLN A 51 0.77 -15.62 -6.58
CA GLN A 51 -0.15 -14.59 -7.06
C GLN A 51 -0.14 -13.38 -6.12
N PRO A 52 -0.48 -12.18 -6.61
CA PRO A 52 -0.65 -11.02 -5.74
C PRO A 52 -1.75 -11.23 -4.70
N GLU A 53 -1.63 -10.53 -3.59
CA GLU A 53 -2.59 -10.49 -2.50
C GLU A 53 -3.14 -9.06 -2.37
N LEU A 54 -4.43 -8.95 -2.06
CA LEU A 54 -5.12 -7.67 -1.91
C LEU A 54 -5.75 -7.59 -0.53
N TYR A 55 -5.43 -6.54 0.22
CA TYR A 55 -5.91 -6.34 1.58
C TYR A 55 -6.61 -5.00 1.74
N ASP A 56 -7.68 -4.98 2.55
CA ASP A 56 -8.43 -3.76 2.92
C ASP A 56 -7.73 -3.09 4.10
N MET A 57 -7.08 -1.95 3.87
CA MET A 57 -6.30 -1.25 4.90
C MET A 57 -7.16 -0.48 5.89
N ALA A 58 -8.44 -0.27 5.60
CA ALA A 58 -9.38 0.36 6.52
C ALA A 58 -9.91 -0.65 7.55
N ASN A 59 -10.18 -1.89 7.14
CA ASN A 59 -10.84 -2.91 7.96
C ASN A 59 -9.94 -4.09 8.36
N ASP A 60 -8.84 -4.32 7.64
CA ASP A 60 -7.87 -5.40 7.85
C ASP A 60 -6.42 -4.89 7.79
N PRO A 61 -6.04 -3.95 8.70
CA PRO A 61 -4.69 -3.36 8.69
C PRO A 61 -3.57 -4.35 9.02
N TYR A 62 -3.92 -5.56 9.47
CA TYR A 62 -2.99 -6.64 9.80
C TYR A 62 -2.95 -7.74 8.73
N GLU A 63 -3.57 -7.53 7.56
CA GLU A 63 -3.43 -8.37 6.37
C GLU A 63 -3.87 -9.84 6.61
N SER A 64 -4.92 -10.02 7.42
CA SER A 64 -5.39 -11.35 7.81
C SER A 64 -6.28 -12.02 6.74
N THR A 65 -6.87 -11.25 5.83
CA THR A 65 -7.81 -11.73 4.81
C THR A 65 -7.41 -11.24 3.42
N ASN A 66 -6.89 -12.15 2.59
CA ASN A 66 -6.68 -11.86 1.17
C ASN A 66 -8.03 -11.75 0.42
N LEU A 67 -8.23 -10.64 -0.28
CA LEU A 67 -9.43 -10.24 -1.02
C LEU A 67 -9.26 -10.26 -2.54
N ILE A 68 -8.11 -10.72 -3.07
CA ILE A 68 -7.79 -10.60 -4.51
C ILE A 68 -8.89 -11.18 -5.40
N ASP A 69 -9.47 -12.33 -5.02
CA ASP A 69 -10.56 -12.98 -5.76
C ASP A 69 -11.96 -12.46 -5.38
N LYS A 70 -12.09 -11.80 -4.22
CA LYS A 70 -13.39 -11.40 -3.65
C LYS A 70 -13.77 -9.97 -4.01
N ARG A 71 -12.79 -9.08 -4.12
CA ARG A 71 -12.96 -7.64 -4.39
C ARG A 71 -11.83 -7.12 -5.30
N PRO A 72 -11.66 -7.64 -6.53
CA PRO A 72 -10.57 -7.24 -7.42
C PRO A 72 -10.59 -5.76 -7.85
N GLN A 73 -11.71 -5.06 -7.60
CA GLN A 73 -11.89 -3.64 -7.90
C GLN A 73 -11.48 -2.68 -6.77
N LEU A 74 -11.12 -3.22 -5.60
CA LEU A 74 -10.65 -2.42 -4.46
C LEU A 74 -9.29 -1.79 -4.77
#